data_AF-A0A0J7JTV8-F1
#
_entry.id   AF-A0A0J7JTV8-F1
#
_cell.length_a   1.000
_cell.length_b   1.000
_cell.length_c   1.000
_cell.angle_alpha   90.00
_cell.angle_beta   90.00
_cell.angle_gamma   90.00
#
_symmetry.space_group_name_H-M   'P 1'
#
loop_
_entity.id
_entity.type
_entity.pdbx_description
1 polymer ?
#
loop_
_entity_poly.entity_id
_entity_poly.type
_entity_poly.pdbx_seq_one_letter_code
_entity_poly.pdbx_strand_id
1 'polypeptide(L)'
;KMQLTGGREAEATFPEALKGPILRKVQFQTISRLDNLVDMIYDEFKHDYYPGEDVTVTMDGGERVHGLVRDKTTFGPRMLSDGSYTQPVTRYLVNVKDSEEETMVTDEHICRERGIFTKSMLRSFIKKTVIREAWNGAPRLVKHDYAGQYHIDTRVPPHLRYDTKVQERRQLQAQKRAPSHEVNGHGSALHSGPVRLPELKPAPKSHKGKQ
;
A
#
# COMPACT_ATOMS: atom_id res chain seq x y z
N LYS A 1 -35.39 13.67 11.17
CA LYS A 1 -34.02 14.08 11.56
C LYS A 1 -33.37 12.92 12.32
N MET A 2 -32.46 12.16 11.70
CA MET A 2 -31.50 11.27 12.39
C MET A 2 -30.57 10.64 11.34
N GLN A 3 -29.49 11.34 10.98
CA GLN A 3 -28.42 10.73 10.18
C GLN A 3 -27.12 11.54 10.25
N LEU A 4 -26.58 11.73 11.46
CA LEU A 4 -25.24 12.34 11.63
C LEU A 4 -24.37 11.65 12.70
N THR A 5 -24.82 10.56 13.34
CA THR A 5 -24.13 9.97 14.50
C THR A 5 -23.11 8.87 14.16
N GLY A 6 -23.23 8.18 13.01
CA GLY A 6 -22.39 7.00 12.73
C GLY A 6 -20.90 7.29 12.43
N GLY A 7 -20.56 8.52 12.04
CA GLY A 7 -19.18 8.89 11.71
C GLY A 7 -18.28 9.21 12.90
N ARG A 8 -18.87 9.60 14.05
CA ARG A 8 -18.14 9.86 15.30
C ARG A 8 -17.91 8.58 16.11
N GLU A 9 -18.86 7.67 16.10
CA GLU A 9 -18.74 6.37 16.79
C GLU A 9 -17.65 5.49 16.15
N ALA A 10 -17.57 5.46 14.81
CA ALA A 10 -16.56 4.67 14.09
C ALA A 10 -15.10 5.03 14.41
N GLU A 11 -14.82 6.24 14.92
CA GLU A 11 -13.47 6.65 15.35
C GLU A 11 -13.10 6.08 16.72
N ALA A 12 -14.04 6.07 17.66
CA ALA A 12 -13.85 5.45 18.96
C ALA A 12 -13.74 3.92 18.83
N THR A 13 -14.29 3.35 17.76
CA THR A 13 -14.25 1.91 17.48
C THR A 13 -13.01 1.47 16.69
N PHE A 14 -12.29 2.38 16.00
CA PHE A 14 -11.15 1.94 15.19
C PHE A 14 -9.96 1.54 16.09
N PRO A 15 -9.39 0.33 15.92
CA PRO A 15 -8.33 -0.19 16.80
C PRO A 15 -7.13 0.77 16.89
N GLU A 16 -6.77 1.19 18.11
CA GLU A 16 -5.69 2.17 18.34
C GLU A 16 -4.34 1.66 17.81
N ALA A 17 -4.03 0.39 18.05
CA ALA A 17 -2.82 -0.28 17.59
C ALA A 17 -2.62 -0.19 16.07
N LEU A 18 -3.70 -0.09 15.29
CA LEU A 18 -3.65 0.00 13.83
C LEU A 18 -3.49 1.41 13.28
N LYS A 19 -3.85 2.45 14.05
CA LYS A 19 -3.88 3.83 13.55
C LYS A 19 -2.52 4.28 13.05
N GLY A 20 -1.49 4.18 13.88
CA GLY A 20 -0.12 4.57 13.52
C GLY A 20 0.43 3.82 12.29
N PRO A 21 0.45 2.47 12.30
CA PRO A 21 0.90 1.66 11.17
C PRO A 21 0.19 1.98 9.86
N ILE A 22 -1.15 2.11 9.87
CA ILE A 22 -1.94 2.40 8.67
C ILE A 22 -1.63 3.81 8.16
N LEU A 23 -1.55 4.81 9.03
CA LEU A 23 -1.23 6.17 8.62
C LEU A 23 0.17 6.26 7.98
N ARG A 24 1.16 5.55 8.55
CA ARG A 24 2.49 5.44 7.93
C ARG A 24 2.43 4.80 6.55
N LYS A 25 1.61 3.77 6.36
CA LYS A 25 1.47 3.11 5.05
C LYS A 25 0.75 4.00 4.03
N VAL A 26 -0.26 4.75 4.46
CA VAL A 26 -1.05 5.65 3.61
C VAL A 26 -0.25 6.90 3.23
N GLN A 27 0.66 7.36 4.08
CA GLN A 27 1.50 8.50 3.82
C GLN A 27 2.23 8.35 2.47
N PHE A 28 2.12 9.38 1.65
CA PHE A 28 2.69 9.47 0.29
C PHE A 28 2.14 8.50 -0.76
N GLN A 29 1.08 7.72 -0.46
CA GLN A 29 0.40 6.93 -1.49
C GLN A 29 -0.18 7.83 -2.59
N THR A 30 0.02 7.48 -3.86
CA THR A 30 -0.48 8.26 -5.01
C THR A 30 -1.80 7.72 -5.57
N ILE A 31 -2.38 6.70 -4.91
CA ILE A 31 -3.68 6.12 -5.29
C ILE A 31 -4.78 7.18 -5.16
N SER A 32 -5.34 7.54 -6.31
CA SER A 32 -6.30 8.64 -6.39
C SER A 32 -7.67 8.28 -5.82
N ARG A 33 -8.19 7.09 -6.12
CA ARG A 33 -9.49 6.61 -5.63
C ARG A 33 -9.38 6.11 -4.20
N LEU A 34 -10.23 6.63 -3.30
CA LEU A 34 -10.25 6.22 -1.90
C LEU A 34 -10.55 4.72 -1.77
N ASP A 35 -11.48 4.18 -2.57
CA ASP A 35 -11.84 2.76 -2.52
C ASP A 35 -10.66 1.85 -2.81
N ASN A 36 -9.95 2.10 -3.92
CA ASN A 36 -8.76 1.33 -4.28
C ASN A 36 -7.66 1.42 -3.21
N LEU A 37 -7.50 2.59 -2.57
CA LEU A 37 -6.56 2.76 -1.46
C LEU A 37 -6.99 1.93 -0.26
N VAL A 38 -8.27 1.98 0.10
CA VAL A 38 -8.84 1.20 1.22
C VAL A 38 -8.70 -0.30 0.96
N ASP A 39 -8.93 -0.77 -0.26
CA ASP A 39 -8.77 -2.17 -0.63
C ASP A 39 -7.32 -2.63 -0.46
N MET A 40 -6.36 -1.86 -1.00
CA MET A 40 -4.94 -2.17 -0.88
C MET A 40 -4.48 -2.23 0.58
N ILE A 41 -4.86 -1.23 1.39
CA ILE A 41 -4.50 -1.20 2.81
C ILE A 41 -5.20 -2.32 3.58
N TYR A 42 -6.47 -2.61 3.28
CA TYR A 42 -7.19 -3.70 3.94
C TYR A 42 -6.54 -5.06 3.65
N ASP A 43 -6.20 -5.32 2.39
CA ASP A 43 -5.61 -6.60 1.99
C ASP A 43 -4.22 -6.83 2.58
N GLU A 44 -3.46 -5.75 2.80
CA GLU A 44 -2.17 -5.81 3.48
C GLU A 44 -2.31 -6.04 5.00
N PHE A 45 -3.30 -5.40 5.65
CA PHE A 45 -3.41 -5.43 7.11
C PHE A 45 -4.31 -6.54 7.66
N LYS A 46 -5.16 -7.18 6.85
CA LYS A 46 -6.17 -8.15 7.32
C LYS A 46 -5.59 -9.36 8.06
N HIS A 47 -4.37 -9.77 7.73
CA HIS A 47 -3.63 -10.87 8.39
C HIS A 47 -2.33 -10.39 9.05
N ASP A 48 -2.20 -9.08 9.29
CA ASP A 48 -1.01 -8.49 9.89
C ASP A 48 -1.37 -7.84 11.23
N TYR A 49 -0.95 -8.44 12.34
CA TYR A 49 -1.40 -8.10 13.69
C TYR A 49 -0.35 -7.26 14.44
N TYR A 50 -0.79 -6.35 15.29
CA TYR A 50 0.06 -5.37 15.97
C TYR A 50 -0.08 -5.45 17.49
N PRO A 51 0.99 -5.14 18.24
CA PRO A 51 0.92 -5.04 19.69
C PRO A 51 -0.24 -4.16 20.18
N GLY A 52 -0.97 -4.65 21.17
CA GLY A 52 -2.16 -4.00 21.72
C GLY A 52 -3.48 -4.34 21.00
N GLU A 53 -3.48 -5.25 20.02
CA GLU A 53 -4.72 -5.76 19.40
C GLU A 53 -5.26 -6.99 20.11
N ASP A 54 -6.60 -7.03 20.30
CA ASP A 54 -7.33 -8.23 20.70
C ASP A 54 -7.46 -9.20 19.51
N VAL A 55 -7.10 -10.47 19.75
CA VAL A 55 -7.10 -11.53 18.76
C VAL A 55 -7.68 -12.82 19.35
N THR A 56 -8.05 -13.74 18.47
CA THR A 56 -8.33 -15.13 18.82
C THR A 56 -7.22 -16.01 18.26
N VAL A 57 -6.65 -16.83 19.13
CA VAL A 57 -5.58 -17.78 18.81
C VAL A 57 -6.15 -19.19 18.80
N THR A 58 -5.75 -20.00 17.82
CA THR A 58 -6.06 -21.42 17.76
C THR A 58 -4.88 -22.21 18.30
N MET A 59 -5.04 -22.83 19.47
CA MET A 59 -4.03 -23.66 20.13
C MET A 59 -3.89 -25.02 19.41
N ASP A 60 -2.82 -25.76 19.69
CA ASP A 60 -2.51 -27.05 19.05
C ASP A 60 -3.63 -28.10 19.19
N GLY A 61 -4.43 -28.02 20.27
CA GLY A 61 -5.61 -28.86 20.49
C GLY A 61 -6.87 -28.45 19.72
N GLY A 62 -6.79 -27.43 18.87
CA GLY A 62 -7.93 -26.84 18.14
C GLY A 62 -8.80 -25.90 18.98
N GLU A 63 -8.49 -25.75 20.28
CA GLU A 63 -9.13 -24.80 21.16
C GLU A 63 -8.84 -23.36 20.71
N ARG A 64 -9.86 -22.52 20.72
CA ARG A 64 -9.76 -21.11 20.36
C ARG A 64 -9.84 -20.26 21.61
N VAL A 65 -8.76 -19.54 21.92
CA VAL A 65 -8.65 -18.68 23.09
C VAL A 65 -8.52 -17.23 22.67
N HIS A 66 -9.09 -16.32 23.45
CA HIS A 66 -8.91 -14.88 23.24
C HIS A 66 -7.59 -14.43 23.88
N GLY A 67 -6.94 -13.43 23.30
CA GLY A 67 -5.70 -12.89 23.84
C GLY A 67 -5.35 -11.53 23.27
N LEU A 68 -4.33 -10.92 23.85
CA LEU A 68 -3.79 -9.62 23.46
C LEU A 68 -2.42 -9.81 22.82
N VAL A 69 -2.22 -9.27 21.62
CA VAL A 69 -0.90 -9.28 20.98
C VAL A 69 0.06 -8.43 21.81
N ARG A 70 1.11 -9.06 22.32
CA ARG A 70 2.19 -8.45 23.12
C ARG A 70 3.32 -7.96 22.23
N ASP A 71 3.82 -8.84 21.38
CA ASP A 71 4.93 -8.55 20.47
C ASP A 71 4.68 -9.12 19.07
N LYS A 72 5.27 -8.46 18.08
CA LYS A 72 5.33 -8.89 16.69
C LYS A 72 6.80 -8.95 16.26
N THR A 73 7.25 -10.11 15.80
CA THR A 73 8.60 -10.30 15.28
C THR A 73 8.56 -10.85 13.86
N THR A 74 9.14 -10.12 12.91
CA THR A 74 9.25 -10.55 11.52
C THR A 74 10.69 -10.93 11.19
N PHE A 75 10.87 -12.17 10.75
CA PHE A 75 12.13 -12.71 10.26
C PHE A 75 12.13 -12.66 8.73
N GLY A 76 13.12 -11.98 8.15
CA GLY A 76 13.31 -11.96 6.70
C GLY A 76 13.76 -13.31 6.14
N PRO A 77 13.87 -13.43 4.81
CA PRO A 77 14.42 -14.61 4.16
C PRO A 77 15.83 -14.93 4.68
N ARG A 78 16.07 -16.19 5.03
CA ARG A 78 17.39 -16.67 5.46
C ARG A 78 17.96 -17.64 4.43
N MET A 79 19.24 -17.47 4.10
CA MET A 79 19.96 -18.43 3.25
C MET A 79 20.27 -19.71 4.05
N LEU A 80 19.89 -20.84 3.48
CA LEU A 80 20.14 -22.18 4.01
C LEU A 80 21.50 -22.70 3.54
N SER A 81 21.96 -23.79 4.15
CA SER A 81 23.26 -24.42 3.83
C SER A 81 23.37 -24.93 2.40
N ASP A 82 22.25 -25.16 1.73
CA ASP A 82 22.15 -25.58 0.33
C ASP A 82 22.09 -24.40 -0.66
N GLY A 83 22.19 -23.15 -0.18
CA GLY A 83 22.11 -21.93 -0.97
C GLY A 83 20.68 -21.47 -1.31
N SER A 84 19.64 -22.19 -0.88
CA SER A 84 18.25 -21.75 -1.02
C SER A 84 17.85 -20.72 0.05
N TYR A 85 16.73 -20.03 -0.12
CA TYR A 85 16.23 -19.03 0.83
C TYR A 85 14.90 -19.46 1.46
N THR A 86 14.77 -19.29 2.77
CA THR A 86 13.48 -19.44 3.46
C THR A 86 12.54 -18.31 3.10
N GLN A 87 11.23 -18.56 3.20
CA GLN A 87 10.24 -17.49 3.15
C GLN A 87 10.34 -16.60 4.42
N PRO A 88 9.96 -15.32 4.34
CA PRO A 88 9.77 -14.50 5.52
C PRO A 88 8.73 -15.13 6.45
N VAL A 89 8.96 -15.07 7.76
CA VAL A 89 8.03 -15.59 8.76
C VAL A 89 7.78 -14.51 9.80
N THR A 90 6.51 -14.29 10.16
CA THR A 90 6.15 -13.42 11.28
C THR A 90 5.62 -14.27 12.43
N ARG A 91 6.08 -13.95 13.64
CA ARG A 91 5.61 -14.57 14.89
C ARG A 91 5.02 -13.50 15.79
N TYR A 92 3.96 -13.88 16.48
CA TYR A 92 3.21 -13.05 17.42
C TYR A 92 3.28 -13.69 18.80
N LEU A 93 3.73 -12.92 19.79
CA LEU A 93 3.60 -13.29 21.19
C LEU A 93 2.25 -12.78 21.66
N VAL A 94 1.39 -13.66 22.13
CA VAL A 94 0.02 -13.35 22.57
C VAL A 94 -0.12 -13.74 24.03
N ASN A 95 -0.57 -12.78 24.84
CA ASN A 95 -0.96 -13.03 26.22
C ASN A 95 -2.41 -13.56 26.23
N VAL A 96 -2.62 -14.77 26.76
CA VAL A 96 -3.92 -15.44 26.75
C VAL A 96 -4.83 -14.80 27.80
N LYS A 97 -6.04 -14.43 27.42
CA LYS A 97 -7.00 -13.81 28.34
C LYS A 97 -7.39 -14.81 29.44
N ASP A 98 -7.58 -14.30 30.65
CA ASP A 98 -7.95 -15.07 31.84
C ASP A 98 -6.86 -16.06 32.31
N SER A 99 -5.63 -15.92 31.80
CA SER A 99 -4.42 -16.64 32.19
C SER A 99 -3.23 -15.66 32.26
N GLU A 100 -2.17 -16.02 32.99
CA GLU A 100 -0.87 -15.30 32.89
C GLU A 100 0.06 -15.93 31.83
N GLU A 101 -0.45 -16.91 31.08
CA GLU A 101 0.30 -17.61 30.05
C GLU A 101 0.46 -16.79 28.77
N GLU A 102 1.63 -16.92 28.15
CA GLU A 102 1.93 -16.35 26.85
C GLU A 102 2.16 -17.49 25.84
N THR A 103 1.63 -17.31 24.64
CA THR A 103 1.79 -18.26 23.53
C THR A 103 2.38 -17.56 22.31
N MET A 104 3.25 -18.26 21.59
CA MET A 104 3.85 -17.75 20.37
C MET A 104 3.21 -18.42 19.17
N VAL A 105 2.63 -17.64 18.26
CA VAL A 105 1.89 -18.14 17.10
C VAL A 105 2.33 -17.47 15.80
N THR A 106 2.12 -18.16 14.68
CA THR A 106 2.28 -17.63 13.32
C THR A 106 0.95 -17.04 12.83
N ASP A 107 0.96 -16.43 11.64
CA ASP A 107 -0.23 -15.87 10.98
C ASP A 107 -1.33 -16.91 10.68
N GLU A 108 -0.98 -18.20 10.66
CA GLU A 108 -1.92 -19.32 10.43
C GLU A 108 -2.83 -19.60 11.64
N HIS A 109 -2.37 -19.30 12.86
CA HIS A 109 -3.03 -19.67 14.11
C HIS A 109 -3.59 -18.46 14.88
N ILE A 110 -3.70 -17.30 14.24
CA ILE A 110 -4.15 -16.05 14.83
C ILE A 110 -5.16 -15.35 13.91
N CYS A 111 -6.23 -14.82 14.48
CA CYS A 111 -7.24 -14.07 13.73
C CYS A 111 -7.84 -12.93 14.56
N ARG A 112 -8.31 -11.88 13.90
CA ARG A 112 -9.13 -10.85 14.55
C ARG A 112 -10.57 -11.32 14.64
N GLU A 113 -11.30 -10.85 15.64
CA GLU A 113 -12.76 -11.03 15.65
C GLU A 113 -13.40 -10.29 14.47
N ARG A 114 -14.53 -10.84 14.02
CA ARG A 114 -15.28 -10.28 12.91
C ARG A 114 -15.84 -8.92 13.30
N GLY A 115 -15.55 -7.91 12.48
CA GLY A 115 -16.09 -6.56 12.65
C GLY A 115 -15.16 -5.57 13.33
N ILE A 116 -14.05 -6.01 13.93
CA ILE A 116 -13.05 -5.11 14.57
C ILE A 116 -12.29 -4.30 13.51
N PHE A 117 -11.99 -4.91 12.36
CA PHE A 117 -11.29 -4.26 11.25
C PHE A 117 -12.09 -4.45 9.96
N THR A 118 -12.83 -3.42 9.54
CA THR A 118 -13.64 -3.47 8.31
C THR A 118 -13.24 -2.38 7.32
N LYS A 119 -13.47 -2.62 6.01
CA LYS A 119 -13.24 -1.62 4.95
C LYS A 119 -14.03 -0.33 5.19
N SER A 120 -15.23 -0.41 5.77
CA SER A 120 -16.06 0.76 6.08
C SER A 120 -15.43 1.65 7.16
N MET A 121 -14.94 1.03 8.24
CA MET A 121 -14.23 1.73 9.30
C MET A 121 -12.91 2.29 8.78
N LEU A 122 -12.14 1.51 8.03
CA LEU A 122 -10.88 1.94 7.41
C LEU A 122 -11.08 3.12 6.45
N ARG A 123 -12.11 3.07 5.60
CA ARG A 123 -12.49 4.18 4.71
C ARG A 123 -12.78 5.44 5.50
N SER A 124 -13.55 5.33 6.58
CA SER A 124 -13.94 6.46 7.43
C SER A 124 -12.72 7.05 8.14
N PHE A 125 -11.85 6.19 8.68
CA PHE A 125 -10.59 6.57 9.29
C PHE A 125 -9.69 7.34 8.32
N ILE A 126 -9.36 6.75 7.16
CA ILE A 126 -8.50 7.39 6.14
C ILE A 126 -9.10 8.72 5.67
N LYS A 127 -10.42 8.77 5.43
CA LYS A 127 -11.10 10.02 5.02
C LYS A 127 -10.97 11.12 6.08
N LYS A 128 -10.97 10.75 7.36
CA LYS A 128 -10.86 11.69 8.47
C LYS A 128 -9.43 12.18 8.68
N THR A 129 -8.44 11.31 8.56
CA THR A 129 -7.05 11.56 8.99
C THR A 129 -6.12 11.99 7.86
N VAL A 130 -6.53 11.82 6.60
CA VAL A 130 -5.66 12.03 5.43
C VAL A 130 -6.29 13.03 4.46
N ILE A 131 -5.45 13.89 3.87
CA ILE A 131 -5.78 14.82 2.80
C ILE A 131 -5.07 14.44 1.50
N ARG A 132 -5.59 14.93 0.37
CA ARG A 132 -4.95 14.79 -0.95
C ARG A 132 -5.30 16.03 -1.77
N GLU A 133 -4.31 16.59 -2.46
CA GLU A 133 -4.52 17.72 -3.35
C GLU A 133 -5.19 17.30 -4.67
N ALA A 134 -5.89 18.25 -5.32
CA ALA A 134 -6.71 17.98 -6.50
C ALA A 134 -5.91 17.94 -7.82
N TRP A 135 -4.81 17.18 -7.86
CA TRP A 135 -4.00 16.98 -9.07
C TRP A 135 -3.58 15.51 -9.28
N ASN A 136 -3.30 15.15 -10.54
CA ASN A 136 -3.01 13.78 -10.94
C ASN A 136 -1.65 13.32 -10.38
N GLY A 137 -1.68 12.29 -9.54
CA GLY A 137 -0.48 11.80 -8.84
C GLY A 137 -0.22 12.49 -7.50
N ALA A 138 -1.10 13.37 -7.04
CA ALA A 138 -0.98 13.99 -5.72
C ALA A 138 -0.86 12.93 -4.62
N PRO A 139 0.18 13.00 -3.76
CA PRO A 139 0.34 12.08 -2.66
C PRO A 139 -0.74 12.30 -1.59
N ARG A 140 -1.09 11.22 -0.91
CA ARG A 140 -1.88 11.23 0.33
C ARG A 140 -1.01 11.77 1.47
N LEU A 141 -1.51 12.74 2.23
CA LEU A 141 -0.81 13.32 3.37
C LEU A 141 -1.64 13.17 4.63
N VAL A 142 -1.04 12.61 5.67
CA VAL A 142 -1.61 12.57 7.02
C VAL A 142 -1.71 14.01 7.54
N LYS A 143 -2.87 14.37 8.11
CA LYS A 143 -3.09 15.68 8.72
C LYS A 143 -2.12 15.90 9.88
N HIS A 144 -1.69 17.15 10.08
CA HIS A 144 -0.66 17.51 11.05
C HIS A 144 -0.93 17.02 12.48
N ASP A 145 -2.16 17.11 12.97
CA ASP A 145 -2.52 16.67 14.33
C ASP A 145 -2.22 15.17 14.54
N TYR A 146 -2.62 14.34 13.57
CA TYR A 146 -2.36 12.89 13.61
C TYR A 146 -0.91 12.56 13.31
N ALA A 147 -0.26 13.31 12.43
CA ALA A 147 1.16 13.13 12.14
C ALA A 147 2.03 13.42 13.38
N GLY A 148 1.67 14.43 14.18
CA GLY A 148 2.30 14.72 15.46
C GLY A 148 2.10 13.58 16.47
N GLN A 149 0.86 13.10 16.62
CA GLN A 149 0.50 12.03 17.55
C GLN A 149 1.22 10.70 17.25
N TYR A 150 1.35 10.33 15.97
CA TYR A 150 1.95 9.06 15.55
C TYR A 150 3.38 9.18 15.01
N HIS A 151 4.02 10.34 15.19
CA HIS A 151 5.39 10.63 14.78
C HIS A 151 5.68 10.34 13.28
N ILE A 152 4.83 10.85 12.40
CA ILE A 152 4.90 10.62 10.95
C ILE A 152 5.51 11.84 10.26
N ASP A 153 6.55 11.61 9.45
CA ASP A 153 7.15 12.68 8.65
C ASP A 153 6.18 13.12 7.53
N THR A 154 5.92 14.42 7.47
CA THR A 154 5.01 15.05 6.50
C THR A 154 5.75 15.72 5.34
N ARG A 155 7.09 15.71 5.33
CA ARG A 155 7.90 16.31 4.26
C ARG A 155 7.77 15.53 2.97
N VAL A 156 7.05 16.09 2.00
CA VAL A 156 6.85 15.48 0.69
C VAL A 156 8.18 15.30 -0.05
N PRO A 157 8.55 14.06 -0.43
CA PRO A 157 9.74 13.78 -1.22
C PRO A 157 9.75 14.57 -2.54
N PRO A 158 10.91 15.07 -3.02
CA PRO A 158 10.98 15.91 -4.22
C PRO A 158 10.28 15.35 -5.46
N HIS A 159 10.41 14.05 -5.71
CA HIS A 159 9.81 13.37 -6.86
C HIS A 159 8.27 13.24 -6.80
N LEU A 160 7.66 13.53 -5.63
CA LEU A 160 6.21 13.54 -5.42
C LEU A 160 5.64 14.95 -5.33
N ARG A 161 6.48 15.99 -5.37
CA ARG A 161 6.02 17.38 -5.31
C ARG A 161 5.39 17.82 -6.63
N TYR A 162 4.44 18.73 -6.53
CA TYR A 162 3.68 19.23 -7.67
C TYR A 162 4.57 19.89 -8.74
N ASP A 163 5.50 20.74 -8.30
CA ASP A 163 6.50 21.47 -9.09
C ASP A 163 7.34 20.51 -9.95
N THR A 164 7.86 19.44 -9.37
CA THR A 164 8.59 18.39 -10.11
C THR A 164 7.70 17.75 -11.18
N LYS A 165 6.44 17.44 -10.85
CA LYS A 165 5.49 16.84 -11.81
C LYS A 165 5.11 17.80 -12.94
N VAL A 166 5.05 19.09 -12.68
CA VAL A 166 4.85 20.11 -13.73
C VAL A 166 6.07 20.17 -14.65
N GLN A 167 7.29 20.13 -14.10
CA GLN A 167 8.52 20.13 -14.89
C GLN A 167 8.64 18.88 -15.77
N GLU A 168 8.41 17.69 -15.22
CA GLU A 168 8.38 16.43 -15.97
C GLU A 168 7.39 16.50 -17.15
N ARG A 169 6.18 17.02 -16.91
CA ARG A 169 5.17 17.19 -17.97
C ARG A 169 5.61 18.16 -19.06
N ARG A 170 6.22 19.29 -18.69
CA ARG A 170 6.74 20.27 -19.64
C ARG A 170 7.85 19.68 -20.51
N GLN A 171 8.77 18.92 -19.90
CA GLN A 171 9.85 18.24 -20.61
C GLN A 171 9.32 17.20 -21.60
N LEU A 172 8.36 16.36 -21.19
CA LEU A 172 7.73 15.37 -22.08
C LEU A 172 6.98 16.02 -23.26
N GLN A 173 6.34 17.16 -23.04
CA GLN A 173 5.70 17.92 -24.13
C GLN A 173 6.73 18.53 -25.09
N ALA A 174 7.84 19.05 -24.58
CA ALA A 174 8.93 19.58 -25.40
C ALA A 174 9.58 18.46 -26.25
N GLN A 175 9.81 17.28 -25.68
CA GLN A 175 10.33 16.12 -26.42
C GLN A 175 9.38 15.65 -27.53
N LYS A 176 8.06 15.67 -27.30
CA LYS A 176 7.06 15.32 -28.33
C LYS A 176 6.92 16.39 -29.43
N ARG A 177 7.25 17.65 -29.12
CA ARG A 177 7.22 18.77 -30.08
C ARG A 177 8.53 18.95 -30.83
N ALA A 178 9.60 18.27 -30.42
CA ALA A 178 10.81 18.20 -31.23
C ALA A 178 10.44 17.53 -32.55
N PRO A 179 10.71 18.17 -33.70
CA PRO A 179 10.35 17.59 -35.00
C PRO A 179 11.02 16.22 -35.12
N SER A 180 10.22 15.19 -35.42
CA SER A 180 10.76 13.99 -36.04
C SER A 180 11.43 14.45 -37.31
N HIS A 181 12.76 14.46 -37.31
CA HIS A 181 13.54 14.82 -38.48
C HIS A 181 13.34 13.71 -39.53
N GLU A 182 12.22 13.76 -40.26
CA GLU A 182 12.07 13.06 -41.53
C GLU A 182 13.04 13.73 -42.50
N VAL A 183 14.24 13.15 -42.60
CA VAL A 183 15.18 13.44 -43.68
C VAL A 183 14.54 12.90 -44.96
N ASN A 184 13.76 13.72 -45.65
CA ASN A 184 13.51 13.52 -47.07
C ASN A 184 14.42 14.47 -47.86
N GLY A 185 15.64 14.00 -48.12
CA GLY A 185 16.63 14.68 -48.92
C GLY A 185 17.47 13.64 -49.66
N HIS A 186 17.20 13.47 -50.95
CA HIS A 186 18.09 12.75 -51.85
C HIS A 186 19.44 13.48 -51.87
N GLY A 187 20.51 12.82 -51.45
CA GLY A 187 21.87 13.35 -51.47
C GLY A 187 22.86 12.33 -50.92
N SER A 188 23.80 11.92 -51.74
CA SER A 188 24.80 10.88 -51.47
C SER A 188 25.80 11.29 -50.38
N ALA A 189 26.42 10.27 -49.76
CA ALA A 189 27.73 10.26 -49.08
C ALA A 189 27.81 10.47 -47.55
N LEU A 190 28.28 9.39 -46.88
CA LEU A 190 29.28 9.32 -45.79
C LEU A 190 29.06 10.15 -44.49
N HIS A 191 28.58 9.53 -43.42
CA HIS A 191 29.35 9.29 -42.16
C HIS A 191 28.50 8.77 -40.98
N SER A 192 29.19 7.98 -40.16
CA SER A 192 28.84 7.26 -38.92
C SER A 192 27.98 7.98 -37.87
N GLY A 193 26.97 7.26 -37.36
CA GLY A 193 26.23 7.53 -36.12
C GLY A 193 25.59 6.24 -35.58
N PRO A 194 25.31 6.14 -34.26
CA PRO A 194 25.03 4.85 -33.60
C PRO A 194 23.68 4.26 -34.03
N VAL A 195 23.70 2.96 -34.27
CA VAL A 195 22.58 2.13 -34.76
C VAL A 195 21.37 2.23 -33.82
N ARG A 196 20.28 2.85 -34.30
CA ARG A 196 18.94 2.69 -33.71
C ARG A 196 18.35 1.36 -34.17
N LEU A 197 17.99 0.48 -33.22
CA LEU A 197 17.22 -0.73 -33.54
C LEU A 197 15.81 -0.37 -34.04
N PRO A 198 15.29 -1.03 -35.10
CA PRO A 198 13.94 -0.78 -35.60
C PRO A 198 12.85 -1.25 -34.63
N GLU A 199 11.81 -0.44 -34.41
CA GLU A 199 10.62 -0.83 -33.64
C GLU A 199 9.80 -1.89 -34.40
N LEU A 200 9.50 -3.00 -33.73
CA LEU A 200 8.61 -4.05 -34.23
C LEU A 200 7.17 -3.55 -34.27
N LYS A 201 6.58 -3.50 -35.46
CA LYS A 201 5.15 -3.21 -35.64
C LYS A 201 4.31 -4.39 -35.11
N PRO A 202 3.22 -4.14 -34.37
CA PRO A 202 2.30 -5.20 -33.96
C PRO A 202 1.52 -5.75 -35.16
N ALA A 203 1.37 -7.08 -35.21
CA ALA A 203 0.73 -7.81 -36.29
C ALA A 203 -0.77 -7.46 -36.44
N PRO A 204 -1.32 -7.41 -37.67
CA PRO A 204 -2.74 -7.17 -37.89
C PRO A 204 -3.58 -8.39 -37.47
N LYS A 205 -4.68 -8.14 -36.76
CA LYS A 205 -5.64 -9.16 -36.31
C LYS A 205 -6.42 -9.73 -37.50
N SER A 206 -6.34 -11.04 -37.72
CA SER A 206 -7.17 -11.76 -38.68
C SER A 206 -8.64 -11.74 -38.25
N HIS A 207 -9.51 -11.22 -39.11
CA HIS A 207 -10.96 -11.44 -39.03
C HIS A 207 -11.28 -12.88 -39.45
N LYS A 208 -11.89 -13.65 -38.55
CA LYS A 208 -12.44 -14.97 -38.86
C LYS A 208 -13.84 -14.81 -39.45
N GLY A 209 -14.03 -15.30 -40.67
CA GLY A 209 -15.30 -15.31 -41.39
C GLY A 209 -16.34 -16.24 -40.74
N LYS A 210 -17.61 -15.84 -40.88
CA LYS A 210 -18.81 -16.62 -40.57
C LYS A 210 -18.97 -17.77 -41.57
N GLN A 211 -19.36 -18.92 -41.06
CA GLN A 211 -20.39 -19.77 -41.65
C GLN A 211 -21.46 -19.98 -40.59
#